data_AF-A0A661KT53-F1
#
_entry.id   AF-A0A661KT53-F1
#
_cell.length_a   1.000
_cell.length_b   1.000
_cell.length_c   1.000
_cell.angle_alpha   90.00
_cell.angle_beta   90.00
_cell.angle_gamma   90.00
#
_symmetry.space_group_name_H-M   'P 1'
#
loop_
_entity.id
_entity.type
_entity.pdbx_description
1 polymer ?
#
loop_
_entity_poly.entity_id
_entity_poly.type
_entity_poly.pdbx_seq_one_letter_code
_entity_poly.pdbx_strand_id
1 'polypeptide(L)' 'MGCAHCVMKVTKAIESIAGIRDVKVDLKSGEATFDKPNTVNMEDIFKAIEKA' A
#
# COMPACT_ATOMS: atom_id res chain seq x y z
N MET A 1 -20.98 -4.35 4.80
CA MET A 1 -20.61 -3.05 4.19
C MET A 1 -19.16 -2.75 4.51
N GLY A 2 -18.26 -3.43 3.82
CA GLY A 2 -16.84 -3.31 4.08
C GLY A 2 -16.04 -3.45 2.80
N CYS A 3 -15.19 -2.46 2.59
CA CYS A 3 -13.77 -2.77 2.48
C CYS A 3 -13.18 -3.17 1.12
N ALA A 4 -13.95 -3.28 0.03
CA ALA A 4 -13.36 -3.27 -1.32
C ALA A 4 -12.73 -1.89 -1.63
N HIS A 5 -13.38 -0.82 -1.17
CA HIS A 5 -12.88 0.55 -1.36
C HIS A 5 -11.64 0.82 -0.51
N CYS A 6 -11.53 0.22 0.69
CA CYS A 6 -10.34 0.31 1.53
C CYS A 6 -9.13 -0.37 0.86
N VAL A 7 -9.31 -1.58 0.32
CA VAL A 7 -8.25 -2.27 -0.44
C VAL A 7 -7.81 -1.44 -1.63
N MET A 8 -8.75 -0.91 -2.41
CA MET A 8 -8.41 -0.06 -3.56
C MET A 8 -7.66 1.22 -3.13
N LYS A 9 -8.08 1.87 -2.04
CA LYS A 9 -7.41 3.07 -1.52
C LYS A 9 -5.97 2.77 -1.11
N VAL A 10 -5.77 1.73 -0.30
CA VAL A 10 -4.45 1.32 0.20
C VAL A 10 -3.55 0.90 -0.96
N THR A 11 -4.07 0.10 -1.89
CA THR A 11 -3.33 -0.32 -3.10
C THR A 11 -2.87 0.90 -3.90
N LYS A 12 -3.78 1.83 -4.22
CA LYS A 12 -3.44 3.06 -4.95
C LYS A 12 -2.45 3.95 -4.19
N ALA A 13 -2.58 4.06 -2.88
CA ALA A 13 -1.67 4.88 -2.05
C ALA A 13 -0.23 4.33 -2.13
N ILE A 14 -0.09 3.01 -2.03
CA ILE A 14 1.20 2.31 -2.15
C ILE A 14 1.74 2.40 -3.59
N GLU A 15 0.91 2.16 -4.60
CA GLU A 15 1.29 2.26 -6.02
C GLU A 15 1.67 3.68 -6.45
N SER A 16 1.17 4.71 -5.77
CA SER A 16 1.54 6.11 -6.05
C SER A 16 2.96 6.46 -5.61
N ILE A 17 3.62 5.58 -4.83
CA ILE A 17 5.00 5.78 -4.39
C ILE A 17 5.94 5.34 -5.52
N ALA A 18 6.78 6.27 -5.97
CA ALA A 18 7.71 6.04 -7.07
C ALA A 18 8.64 4.85 -6.79
N GLY A 19 8.63 3.89 -7.71
CA GLY A 19 9.50 2.71 -7.67
C GLY A 19 8.89 1.48 -7.00
N ILE A 20 7.75 1.59 -6.31
CA ILE A 20 7.04 0.42 -5.81
C ILE A 20 6.40 -0.36 -6.96
N ARG A 21 6.42 -1.69 -6.88
CA ARG A 21 5.83 -2.63 -7.84
C ARG A 21 5.17 -3.81 -7.13
N ASP A 22 4.44 -4.63 -7.90
CA ASP A 22 3.86 -5.90 -7.45
C ASP A 22 3.03 -5.79 -6.16
N VAL A 23 2.22 -4.72 -6.05
CA VAL A 23 1.39 -4.46 -4.87
C VAL A 23 0.23 -5.45 -4.78
N LYS A 24 0.15 -6.14 -3.65
CA LYS A 24 -0.94 -7.03 -3.26
C LYS A 24 -1.38 -6.67 -1.85
N VAL A 25 -2.68 -6.49 -1.66
CA VAL A 25 -3.26 -6.18 -0.35
C VAL A 25 -4.25 -7.28 -0.01
N ASP A 26 -3.96 -8.02 1.06
CA ASP A 26 -4.87 -8.99 1.63
C ASP A 26 -5.58 -8.35 2.82
N LEU A 27 -6.85 -8.04 2.63
CA LEU A 27 -7.66 -7.47 3.69
C LEU A 27 -8.08 -8.48 4.75
N LYS A 28 -8.17 -9.77 4.39
CA LYS A 28 -8.58 -10.80 5.34
C LYS A 28 -7.54 -10.98 6.42
N SER A 29 -6.25 -10.90 6.05
CA SER A 29 -5.14 -10.92 7.01
C SER A 29 -4.68 -9.53 7.45
N GLY A 30 -5.06 -8.48 6.71
CA GLY A 30 -4.65 -7.10 7.01
C GLY A 30 -3.21 -6.82 6.60
N GLU A 31 -2.71 -7.53 5.59
CA GLU A 31 -1.32 -7.46 5.13
C GLU A 31 -1.21 -6.86 3.73
N ALA A 32 -0.13 -6.13 3.49
CA ALA A 32 0.23 -5.62 2.17
C ALA A 32 1.63 -6.12 1.79
N THR A 33 1.74 -6.73 0.62
CA THR A 33 2.99 -7.21 0.03
C THR A 33 3.28 -6.40 -1.23
N PHE A 34 4.51 -5.93 -1.38
CA PHE A 34 4.93 -5.13 -2.53
C PHE A 34 6.45 -5.15 -2.64
N ASP A 35 6.95 -4.96 -3.87
CA ASP A 35 8.37 -4.78 -4.14
C ASP A 35 8.73 -3.30 -4.04
N LYS A 36 9.61 -2.96 -3.10
CA LYS A 36 10.11 -1.60 -2.93
C LYS A 36 11.61 -1.51 -3.28
N PRO A 37 12.07 -0.40 -3.87
CA PRO A 37 13.50 -0.16 -4.01
C PRO A 37 14.14 0.15 -2.64
N ASN A 38 15.46 -0.03 -2.53
CA ASN A 38 16.19 0.30 -1.29
C ASN A 38 16.13 1.78 -0.90
N THR A 39 15.74 2.65 -1.84
CA THR A 39 15.59 4.09 -1.62
C THR A 39 14.26 4.49 -0.97
N VAL A 40 13.29 3.57 -0.86
CA VAL A 40 11.99 3.83 -0.24
C VAL A 40 11.97 3.25 1.18
N ASN A 41 11.65 4.11 2.16
CA ASN A 41 11.53 3.72 3.56
C ASN A 41 10.10 3.30 3.89
N MET A 42 9.97 2.37 4.85
CA MET A 42 8.64 1.91 5.30
C MET A 42 7.81 3.04 5.91
N GLU A 43 8.43 4.02 6.59
CA GLU A 43 7.72 5.18 7.15
C GLU A 43 6.99 6.01 6.09
N ASP A 44 7.57 6.21 4.91
CA ASP A 44 6.93 6.96 3.83
C ASP A 44 5.70 6.22 3.30
N ILE A 45 5.77 4.88 3.27
CA ILE A 45 4.66 4.01 2.88
C ILE A 45 3.52 4.11 3.89
N PHE A 46 3.82 4.01 5.19
CA PHE A 46 2.81 4.18 6.25
C PHE A 46 2.13 5.54 6.17
N LYS A 47 2.90 6.63 5.99
CA LYS A 47 2.35 7.99 5.85
C LYS A 47 1.45 8.13 4.61
N ALA A 48 1.81 7.48 3.50
CA ALA A 48 0.99 7.49 2.30
C ALA A 48 -0.36 6.79 2.52
N ILE A 49 -0.37 5.67 3.24
CA ILE A 49 -1.58 4.91 3.57
C ILE A 49 -2.45 5.69 4.57
N GLU A 50 -1.87 6.30 5.61
CA GLU A 50 -2.61 7.03 6.64
C GLU A 50 -3.32 8.28 6.08
N LYS A 51 -2.72 8.92 5.06
CA LYS A 51 -3.28 10.08 4.38
C LYS A 51 -4.31 9.72 3.30
N ALA A 52 -4.41 8.45 2.91
CA ALA A 52 -5.25 7.99 1.80
C ALA A 52 -6.72 8.10 2.15
#